data_AF-I7IHF6-F1
#
_entry.id   AF-I7IHF6-F1
#
_cell.length_a   1.000
_cell.length_b   1.000
_cell.length_c   1.000
_cell.angle_alpha   90.00
_cell.angle_beta   90.00
_cell.angle_gamma   90.00
#
_symmetry.space_group_name_H-M   'P 1'
#
loop_
_entity.id
_entity.type
_entity.pdbx_description
1 polymer ?
#
loop_
_entity_poly.entity_id
_entity_poly.type
_entity_poly.pdbx_seq_one_letter_code
_entity_poly.pdbx_strand_id
1 'polypeptide(L)'
;MINLHSLALIILIVSSVKTINSDYNLEDWEKKIEYTTSFLEKSACKSSIKRGDFVEINLNTFSIPNTSRSRIKAAFIVGEFGVLYINETIIGMCIGDVKRIGIPIGKGKIFYQFEVLTINTGT
;
A
#
# COMPACT_ATOMS: atom_id res chain seq x y z
N MET A 1 -25.95 36.39 33.41
CA MET A 1 -26.42 35.02 33.15
C MET A 1 -26.85 34.95 31.69
N ILE A 2 -26.00 34.38 30.83
CA ILE A 2 -26.23 34.19 29.40
C ILE A 2 -26.17 32.68 29.13
N ASN A 3 -27.12 32.22 28.33
CA ASN A 3 -27.60 30.84 28.18
C ASN A 3 -26.64 29.94 27.38
N LEU A 4 -26.46 28.71 27.86
CA LEU A 4 -25.48 27.71 27.45
C LEU A 4 -25.97 26.83 26.28
N HIS A 5 -26.49 27.44 25.21
CA HIS A 5 -26.84 26.73 23.99
C HIS A 5 -26.30 27.48 22.79
N SER A 6 -25.41 26.81 22.04
CA SER A 6 -24.78 27.28 20.79
C SER A 6 -23.38 27.90 20.96
N LEU A 7 -22.44 27.12 21.51
CA LEU A 7 -21.10 27.10 20.91
C LEU A 7 -21.00 25.81 20.11
N ALA A 8 -21.11 25.97 18.79
CA ALA A 8 -20.77 24.94 17.83
C ALA A 8 -19.41 24.38 18.21
N LEU A 9 -19.46 23.09 18.55
CA LEU A 9 -18.35 22.21 18.81
C LEU A 9 -17.52 22.12 17.53
N ILE A 10 -16.70 23.14 17.25
CA ILE A 10 -15.56 23.01 16.34
C ILE A 10 -14.53 22.20 17.13
N ILE A 11 -14.80 20.89 17.27
CA ILE A 11 -13.75 19.92 17.46
C ILE A 11 -12.93 20.03 16.18
N LEU A 12 -11.88 20.84 16.24
CA LEU A 12 -10.70 20.63 15.43
C LEU A 12 -10.26 19.20 15.73
N ILE A 13 -10.75 18.25 14.92
CA ILE A 13 -10.13 16.96 14.77
C ILE A 13 -8.79 17.27 14.11
N VAL A 14 -7.84 17.75 14.91
CA VAL A 14 -6.43 17.56 14.63
C VAL A 14 -6.23 16.08 14.86
N SER A 15 -6.73 15.26 13.93
CA SER A 15 -6.33 13.86 13.83
C SER A 15 -4.83 13.93 13.77
N SER A 16 -4.19 13.46 14.82
CA SER A 16 -2.76 13.54 15.02
C SER A 16 -2.08 13.24 13.69
N VAL A 17 -1.55 14.28 13.04
CA VAL A 17 -0.63 14.09 11.91
C VAL A 17 0.60 13.52 12.59
N LYS A 18 0.57 12.21 12.83
CA LYS A 18 1.79 11.44 13.02
C LYS A 18 2.51 11.63 11.69
N THR A 19 3.48 12.52 11.68
CA THR A 19 4.65 12.37 10.83
C THR A 19 5.23 11.01 11.19
N ILE A 20 4.69 9.95 10.57
CA ILE A 20 5.25 8.61 10.65
C ILE A 20 6.55 8.72 9.88
N ASN A 21 7.61 9.09 10.59
CA ASN A 21 8.96 8.92 10.12
C ASN A 21 9.32 7.43 10.24
N SER A 22 8.60 6.59 9.49
CA SER A 22 9.13 5.29 9.11
C SER A 22 9.81 5.53 7.78
N ASP A 23 11.11 5.78 7.81
CA ASP A 23 11.91 5.52 6.61
C ASP A 23 11.63 4.06 6.25
N TYR A 24 10.91 3.85 5.14
CA TYR A 24 10.93 2.53 4.51
C TYR A 24 12.40 2.25 4.27
N ASN A 25 12.94 1.23 4.92
CA ASN A 25 14.34 0.87 4.77
C ASN A 25 14.53 0.41 3.32
N LEU A 26 14.91 1.37 2.47
CA LEU A 26 15.16 1.19 1.06
C LEU A 26 16.62 0.82 0.92
N GLU A 27 16.85 -0.35 0.35
CA GLU A 27 18.19 -0.77 0.00
C GLU A 27 18.76 0.13 -1.10
N ASP A 28 20.08 0.31 -1.15
CA ASP A 28 20.69 1.20 -2.13
C ASP A 28 20.46 0.76 -3.58
N TRP A 29 20.32 -0.55 -3.81
CA TRP A 29 19.99 -1.09 -5.12
C TRP A 29 18.55 -0.72 -5.53
N GLU A 30 17.61 -0.62 -4.57
CA GLU A 30 16.22 -0.24 -4.84
C GLU A 30 16.12 1.20 -5.36
N LYS A 31 17.04 2.07 -4.92
CA LYS A 31 17.10 3.48 -5.32
C LYS A 31 17.74 3.65 -6.71
N LYS A 32 18.74 2.83 -7.05
CA LYS A 32 19.56 2.99 -8.26
C LYS A 32 18.97 2.35 -9.52
N ILE A 33 18.34 1.19 -9.37
CA ILE A 33 17.75 0.49 -10.52
C ILE A 33 16.42 1.16 -10.90
N GLU A 34 16.17 1.41 -12.19
CA GLU A 34 14.97 2.11 -12.65
C GLU A 34 13.69 1.42 -12.19
N TYR A 35 13.51 0.15 -12.56
CA TYR A 35 12.38 -0.68 -12.15
C TYR A 35 12.81 -1.78 -11.20
N THR A 36 12.14 -1.93 -10.07
CA THR A 36 12.48 -2.95 -9.07
C THR A 36 11.25 -3.73 -8.61
N THR A 37 11.45 -5.01 -8.31
CA THR A 37 10.48 -5.88 -7.67
C THR A 37 11.20 -6.78 -6.67
N SER A 38 10.71 -6.84 -5.43
CA SER A 38 11.31 -7.64 -4.36
C SER A 38 10.25 -8.16 -3.42
N PHE A 39 10.45 -9.38 -2.92
CA PHE A 39 9.76 -9.83 -1.71
C PHE A 39 10.55 -9.34 -0.51
N LEU A 40 9.87 -8.67 0.41
CA LEU A 40 10.41 -8.30 1.72
C LEU A 40 10.15 -9.41 2.74
N GLU A 41 9.02 -10.07 2.60
CA GLU A 41 8.61 -11.20 3.41
C GLU A 41 7.88 -12.22 2.54
N LYS A 42 8.18 -13.50 2.75
CA LYS A 42 7.50 -14.62 2.12
C LYS A 42 6.91 -15.52 3.18
N SER A 43 5.62 -15.80 3.08
CA SER A 43 4.92 -16.72 3.96
C SER A 43 4.86 -18.13 3.39
N ALA A 44 4.58 -19.11 4.25
CA ALA A 44 4.32 -20.47 3.82
C ALA A 44 2.94 -20.55 3.14
N CYS A 45 2.93 -21.00 1.88
CA CYS A 45 1.77 -20.84 1.02
C CYS A 45 0.95 -22.14 0.90
N LYS A 46 -0.36 -22.07 1.17
CA LYS A 46 -1.33 -23.12 0.80
C LYS A 46 -2.09 -22.78 -0.48
N SER A 47 -2.35 -21.49 -0.71
CA SER A 47 -2.99 -20.93 -1.89
C SER A 47 -2.34 -19.59 -2.21
N SER A 48 -2.19 -19.32 -3.50
CA SER A 48 -1.65 -18.05 -4.02
C SER A 48 -2.68 -17.34 -4.88
N ILE A 49 -2.56 -16.02 -4.93
CA ILE A 49 -3.44 -15.14 -5.70
C ILE A 49 -3.39 -15.50 -7.18
N LYS A 50 -4.57 -15.59 -7.80
CA LYS A 50 -4.79 -15.74 -9.23
C LYS A 50 -5.66 -14.60 -9.75
N ARG A 51 -5.64 -14.40 -11.07
CA ARG A 51 -6.59 -13.50 -11.74
C ARG A 51 -8.02 -13.98 -11.47
N GLY A 52 -8.92 -13.05 -11.13
CA GLY A 52 -10.31 -13.33 -10.74
C GLY A 52 -10.52 -13.55 -9.24
N ASP A 53 -9.48 -13.72 -8.43
CA ASP A 53 -9.64 -13.80 -6.98
C ASP A 53 -10.08 -12.45 -6.41
N PHE A 54 -10.91 -12.47 -5.37
CA PHE A 54 -11.19 -11.29 -4.56
C PHE A 54 -10.19 -11.23 -3.41
N VAL A 55 -9.44 -10.14 -3.30
CA VAL A 55 -8.34 -10.01 -2.33
C VAL A 55 -8.51 -8.78 -1.47
N GLU A 56 -8.06 -8.87 -0.22
CA GLU A 56 -7.80 -7.69 0.62
C GLU A 56 -6.30 -7.52 0.81
N ILE A 57 -5.82 -6.29 0.67
CA ILE A 57 -4.40 -5.94 0.86
C ILE A 57 -4.24 -4.68 1.71
N ASN A 58 -3.11 -4.56 2.40
CA ASN A 58 -2.56 -3.27 2.77
C ASN A 58 -1.65 -2.77 1.64
N LEU A 59 -1.90 -1.57 1.14
CA LEU A 59 -1.08 -0.89 0.14
C LEU A 59 -0.42 0.34 0.77
N ASN A 60 0.90 0.30 0.86
CA ASN A 60 1.73 1.44 1.23
C ASN A 60 2.33 2.04 -0.04
N THR A 61 2.14 3.34 -0.25
CA THR A 61 2.70 4.09 -1.38
C THR A 61 3.64 5.15 -0.84
N PHE A 62 4.83 5.26 -1.40
CA PHE A 62 5.79 6.30 -1.04
C PHE A 62 6.73 6.65 -2.19
N SER A 63 7.35 7.82 -2.20
CA SER A 63 8.29 8.20 -3.26
C SER A 63 9.64 8.71 -2.73
N ILE A 64 10.60 8.81 -3.64
CA ILE A 64 11.87 9.54 -3.46
C ILE A 64 12.09 10.47 -4.66
N PRO A 65 12.71 11.66 -4.48
CA PRO A 65 13.11 12.25 -3.20
C PRO A 65 11.91 12.78 -2.38
N ASN A 66 10.73 12.90 -3.00
CA ASN A 66 9.53 13.42 -2.34
C ASN A 66 8.98 12.40 -1.34
N THR A 67 8.91 12.72 -0.06
CA THR A 67 8.44 11.83 1.01
C THR A 67 6.90 11.75 1.13
N SER A 68 6.18 11.92 0.02
CA SER A 68 4.74 11.66 0.00
C SER A 68 4.50 10.20 0.39
N ARG A 69 3.65 9.97 1.39
CA ARG A 69 3.34 8.65 1.96
C ARG A 69 1.83 8.49 2.04
N SER A 70 1.33 7.34 1.62
CA SER A 70 -0.06 6.95 1.78
C SER A 70 -0.13 5.48 2.17
N ARG A 71 -1.08 5.14 3.04
CA ARG A 71 -1.42 3.76 3.37
C ARG A 71 -2.91 3.61 3.20
N ILE A 72 -3.32 2.64 2.39
CA ILE A 72 -4.73 2.29 2.20
C ILE A 72 -4.91 0.80 2.42
N LYS A 73 -6.05 0.42 2.99
CA LYS A 73 -6.56 -0.95 2.90
C LYS A 73 -7.46 -1.00 1.66
N ALA A 74 -7.22 -1.95 0.77
CA ALA A 74 -7.95 -2.08 -0.48
C ALA A 74 -8.51 -3.50 -0.63
N ALA A 75 -9.72 -3.60 -1.17
CA ALA A 75 -10.36 -4.86 -1.52
C ALA A 75 -10.83 -4.80 -2.98
N PHE A 76 -10.48 -5.79 -3.79
CA PHE A 76 -10.78 -5.78 -5.23
C PHE A 76 -10.67 -7.18 -5.86
N ILE A 77 -11.18 -7.30 -7.08
CA ILE A 77 -11.00 -8.48 -7.95
C ILE A 77 -9.69 -8.31 -8.72
N VAL A 78 -8.80 -9.31 -8.62
CA VAL A 78 -7.51 -9.29 -9.29
C VAL A 78 -7.69 -9.32 -10.81
N GLY A 79 -7.19 -8.29 -11.48
CA GLY A 79 -7.40 -8.04 -12.91
C GLY A 79 -8.32 -6.85 -13.20
N GLU A 80 -9.08 -6.38 -12.21
CA GLU A 80 -10.04 -5.28 -12.34
C GLU A 80 -9.61 -4.00 -11.61
N PHE A 81 -8.50 -4.03 -10.86
CA PHE A 81 -8.00 -2.84 -10.17
C PHE A 81 -7.51 -1.79 -11.18
N GLY A 82 -7.82 -0.51 -10.94
CA GLY A 82 -7.50 0.57 -11.88
C GLY A 82 -6.02 0.80 -12.16
N VAL A 83 -5.13 0.27 -11.32
CA VAL A 83 -3.68 0.33 -11.51
C VAL A 83 -3.17 -1.01 -12.03
N LEU A 84 -2.94 -1.11 -13.34
CA LEU A 84 -2.57 -2.35 -14.03
C LEU A 84 -1.35 -3.06 -13.41
N TYR A 85 -0.32 -2.30 -13.02
CA TYR A 85 0.88 -2.86 -12.38
C TYR A 85 0.56 -3.61 -11.08
N ILE A 86 -0.46 -3.19 -10.33
CA ILE A 86 -0.85 -3.84 -9.08
C ILE A 86 -1.46 -5.21 -9.38
N ASN A 87 -2.35 -5.31 -10.37
CA ASN A 87 -2.97 -6.58 -10.76
C ASN A 87 -1.92 -7.64 -11.10
N GLU A 88 -0.92 -7.30 -11.90
CA GLU A 88 0.10 -8.26 -12.31
C GLU A 88 1.13 -8.55 -11.21
N THR A 89 1.43 -7.56 -10.36
CA THR A 89 2.45 -7.70 -9.31
C THR A 89 2.04 -8.69 -8.22
N ILE A 90 0.76 -8.70 -7.85
CA ILE A 90 0.27 -9.49 -6.71
C ILE A 90 -0.03 -10.94 -7.06
N ILE A 91 -0.10 -11.29 -8.35
CA ILE A 91 -0.31 -12.67 -8.79
C ILE A 91 0.82 -13.56 -8.22
N GLY A 92 0.42 -14.71 -7.69
CA GLY A 92 1.33 -15.66 -7.06
C GLY A 92 1.72 -15.30 -5.62
N MET A 93 1.33 -14.15 -5.09
CA MET A 93 1.52 -13.84 -3.66
C MET A 93 0.57 -14.65 -2.79
N CYS A 94 0.98 -14.86 -1.55
CA CYS A 94 0.29 -15.62 -0.52
C CYS A 94 -0.18 -14.71 0.60
N ILE A 95 -1.15 -15.15 1.42
CA ILE A 95 -1.55 -14.41 2.63
C ILE A 95 -0.32 -14.23 3.53
N GLY A 96 -0.06 -13.00 3.94
CA GLY A 96 1.12 -12.60 4.72
C GLY A 96 2.36 -12.28 3.90
N ASP A 97 2.38 -12.51 2.58
CA ASP A 97 3.49 -12.05 1.74
C ASP A 97 3.53 -10.52 1.74
N VAL A 98 4.76 -9.99 1.84
CA VAL A 98 5.03 -8.57 1.65
C VAL A 98 5.93 -8.41 0.43
N LYS A 99 5.42 -7.73 -0.60
CA LYS A 99 6.15 -7.45 -1.84
C LYS A 99 6.25 -5.94 -2.06
N ARG A 100 7.38 -5.48 -2.60
CA ARG A 100 7.61 -4.09 -2.97
C ARG A 100 7.95 -3.99 -4.44
N ILE A 101 7.37 -3.01 -5.12
CA ILE A 101 7.79 -2.59 -6.45
C ILE A 101 8.21 -1.13 -6.42
N GLY A 102 9.15 -0.79 -7.26
CA GLY A 102 9.62 0.56 -7.46
C GLY A 102 9.56 0.93 -8.94
N ILE A 103 8.91 2.03 -9.27
CA ILE A 103 8.64 2.49 -10.62
C ILE A 103 9.21 3.90 -10.79
N PRO A 104 10.02 4.17 -11.82
CA PRO A 104 10.61 5.50 -12.02
C PRO A 104 9.53 6.51 -12.39
N ILE A 105 9.59 7.72 -11.82
CA ILE A 105 8.67 8.83 -12.10
C ILE A 105 9.44 10.15 -12.22
N GLY A 106 9.66 10.61 -13.46
CA GLY A 106 10.46 11.81 -13.71
C GLY A 106 11.88 11.68 -13.16
N LYS A 107 12.27 12.56 -12.23
CA LYS A 107 13.59 12.53 -11.55
C LYS A 107 13.59 11.69 -10.26
N GLY A 108 12.46 11.08 -9.93
CA GLY A 108 12.27 10.32 -8.71
C GLY A 108 11.79 8.91 -8.98
N LYS A 109 11.34 8.25 -7.91
CA LYS A 109 10.82 6.88 -7.97
C LYS A 109 9.67 6.73 -6.99
N ILE A 110 8.60 6.08 -7.40
CA ILE A 110 7.46 5.72 -6.56
C ILE A 110 7.55 4.24 -6.22
N PHE A 111 7.24 3.92 -4.98
CA PHE A 111 7.24 2.58 -4.44
C PHE A 111 5.84 2.21 -3.99
N TYR A 112 5.44 0.99 -4.33
CA TYR A 112 4.24 0.35 -3.81
C TYR A 112 4.66 -0.89 -3.04
N GLN A 113 4.28 -0.98 -1.77
CA GLN A 113 4.47 -2.15 -0.94
C GLN A 113 3.11 -2.73 -0.59
N PHE A 114 2.92 -4.00 -0.95
CA PHE A 114 1.71 -4.78 -0.80
C PHE A 114 1.91 -5.79 0.32
N GLU A 115 0.93 -5.91 1.19
CA GLU A 115 0.80 -7.01 2.16
C GLU A 115 -0.55 -7.65 1.93
N VAL A 116 -0.57 -8.96 1.66
CA VAL A 116 -1.81 -9.69 1.38
C VAL A 116 -2.45 -10.12 2.69
N LEU A 117 -3.70 -9.72 2.90
CA LEU A 117 -4.45 -10.00 4.11
C LEU A 117 -5.37 -11.21 3.93
N THR A 118 -6.09 -11.26 2.81
CA THR A 118 -7.05 -12.33 2.52
C THR A 118 -7.06 -12.63 1.03
N ILE A 119 -7.41 -13.87 0.69
CA ILE A 119 -7.65 -14.34 -0.67
C ILE A 119 -8.96 -15.14 -0.65
N ASN A 120 -9.98 -14.64 -1.34
CA ASN A 120 -11.23 -15.33 -1.56
C ASN A 120 -11.28 -15.74 -3.03
N THR A 121 -11.15 -17.04 -3.28
CA THR A 121 -11.17 -17.57 -4.64
C THR A 121 -12.54 -17.34 -5.25
N GLY A 122 -12.59 -16.66 -6.41
CA GLY A 122 -13.83 -16.55 -7.18
C GLY A 122 -14.32 -17.95 -7.55
N THR A 123 -15.56 -18.28 -7.19
CA THR A 123 -16.27 -19.49 -7.62
C THR A 123 -16.59 -19.44 -9.10
#